data_AF-A0A0C3D1J3-F1
#
_entry.id   AF-A0A0C3D1J3-F1
#
_cell.length_a   1.000
_cell.length_b   1.000
_cell.length_c   1.000
_cell.angle_alpha   90.00
_cell.angle_beta   90.00
_cell.angle_gamma   90.00
#
_symmetry.space_group_name_H-M   'P 1'
#
loop_
_entity.id
_entity.type
_entity.pdbx_description
1 polymer ?
#
loop_
_entity_poly.entity_id
_entity_poly.type
_entity_poly.pdbx_seq_one_letter_code
_entity_poly.pdbx_strand_id
1 'polypeptide(L)'
;MITGPPPRVRAVSHLQHPDSYHWKTALGRLPIRNCIAFVTPRFQAPLANIFLLTLFRSKIIQSIDFSSSFPRALERDSELGAHTDIMHFSFDRSSPPITSMTCDKYVWWNANTRPYGHDIPFLCPACASVRPWGRTVKKEGSWIIQCSNPDCGLNADKSRFRPRATVSGEKSGDVTFITPTNKRTSGWFSFRVVDLKATLV
;
A
#
# COMPACT_ATOMS: atom_id res chain seq x y z
N MET A 1 41.24 -7.49 -0.51
CA MET A 1 39.87 -7.80 -1.01
C MET A 1 38.91 -7.61 0.14
N ILE A 2 38.03 -6.61 0.07
CA ILE A 2 37.09 -6.31 1.15
C ILE A 2 35.84 -7.15 0.90
N THR A 3 35.75 -8.30 1.57
CA THR A 3 34.55 -9.15 1.60
C THR A 3 33.52 -8.52 2.53
N GLY A 4 32.87 -7.46 2.07
CA GLY A 4 31.73 -6.87 2.79
C GLY A 4 30.48 -7.73 2.63
N PRO A 5 29.58 -7.75 3.63
CA PRO A 5 28.29 -8.41 3.49
C PRO A 5 27.49 -7.80 2.31
N PRO A 6 26.62 -8.58 1.64
CA PRO A 6 25.86 -8.08 0.51
C PRO A 6 24.99 -6.87 0.90
N PRO A 7 24.80 -5.90 -0.01
CA PRO A 7 23.88 -4.80 0.23
C PRO A 7 22.46 -5.36 0.38
N ARG A 8 21.98 -5.39 1.63
CA ARG A 8 20.58 -5.67 1.95
C ARG A 8 19.83 -4.35 1.86
N VAL A 9 19.05 -4.19 0.81
CA VAL A 9 18.11 -3.07 0.73
C VAL A 9 16.83 -3.52 1.41
N ARG A 10 16.53 -2.93 2.58
CA ARG A 10 15.21 -3.07 3.19
C ARG A 10 14.20 -2.30 2.34
N ALA A 11 13.04 -2.89 2.09
CA ALA A 11 11.93 -2.14 1.53
C ALA A 11 11.61 -0.97 2.46
N VAL A 12 11.41 0.22 1.88
CA VAL A 12 11.13 1.42 2.65
C VAL A 12 9.66 1.39 3.05
N SER A 13 9.38 1.25 4.34
CA SER A 13 8.06 1.51 4.89
C SER A 13 7.83 3.02 4.95
N HIS A 14 7.20 3.58 3.93
CA HIS A 14 6.77 4.99 3.87
C HIS A 14 5.64 5.26 4.86
N LEU A 15 5.93 5.24 6.17
CA LEU A 15 4.95 5.53 7.22
C LEU A 15 5.65 6.22 8.40
N GLN A 16 6.13 7.44 8.19
CA GLN A 16 6.39 8.42 9.26
C GLN A 16 6.60 9.80 8.61
N HIS A 17 5.51 10.56 8.42
CA HIS A 17 5.61 11.99 8.13
C HIS A 17 5.39 12.76 9.45
N PRO A 18 6.33 13.65 9.86
CA PRO A 18 6.29 14.32 11.15
C PRO A 18 5.15 15.32 11.38
N ASP A 19 4.37 15.69 10.36
CA ASP A 19 3.27 16.70 10.48
C ASP A 19 1.87 16.10 10.80
N SER A 20 1.85 14.88 11.36
CA SER A 20 0.66 14.02 11.49
C SER A 20 -0.52 14.51 12.37
N TYR A 21 -0.47 15.75 12.90
CA TYR A 21 -1.49 16.26 13.83
C TYR A 21 -2.44 17.30 13.22
N HIS A 22 -2.05 18.06 12.19
CA HIS A 22 -2.88 19.16 11.68
C HIS A 22 -4.16 18.68 10.97
N TRP A 23 -4.10 17.55 10.28
CA TRP A 23 -5.25 17.04 9.53
C TRP A 23 -6.38 16.57 10.45
N LYS A 24 -6.09 16.12 11.67
CA LYS A 24 -7.11 15.65 12.64
C LYS A 24 -8.05 16.78 13.02
N THR A 25 -7.49 17.93 13.39
CA THR A 25 -8.26 19.13 13.75
C THR A 25 -9.03 19.68 12.54
N ALA A 26 -8.42 19.69 11.36
CA ALA A 26 -9.08 20.15 10.14
C ALA A 26 -10.29 19.27 9.77
N LEU A 27 -10.10 17.94 9.75
CA LEU A 27 -11.15 16.99 9.40
C LEU A 27 -12.26 16.94 10.44
N GLY A 28 -11.94 17.08 11.73
CA GLY A 28 -12.94 17.07 12.81
C GLY A 28 -14.00 18.18 12.66
N ARG A 29 -13.63 19.32 12.08
CA ARG A 29 -14.51 20.48 11.85
C ARG A 29 -15.43 20.34 10.64
N LEU A 30 -15.15 19.42 9.72
CA LEU A 30 -15.94 19.26 8.51
C LEU A 30 -17.20 18.43 8.79
N PRO A 31 -18.39 18.84 8.32
CA PRO A 31 -19.64 18.09 8.51
C PRO A 31 -19.75 16.89 7.55
N ILE A 32 -18.68 16.09 7.44
CA ILE A 32 -18.59 14.93 6.56
C ILE A 32 -18.67 13.63 7.36
N ARG A 33 -19.24 12.58 6.75
CA ARG A 33 -19.26 11.22 7.30
C ARG A 33 -18.12 10.36 6.79
N ASN A 34 -17.66 10.59 5.56
CA ASN A 34 -16.58 9.86 4.93
C ASN A 34 -15.65 10.85 4.23
N CYS A 35 -14.33 10.66 4.39
CA CYS A 35 -13.30 11.37 3.64
C CYS A 35 -12.36 10.34 3.01
N ILE A 36 -11.99 10.56 1.75
CA ILE A 36 -11.05 9.73 1.03
C ILE A 36 -9.84 10.59 0.69
N ALA A 37 -8.65 10.13 1.04
CA ALA A 37 -7.40 10.78 0.68
C ALA A 37 -6.49 9.80 -0.08
N PHE A 38 -5.81 10.32 -1.09
CA PHE A 38 -4.81 9.58 -1.86
C PHE A 38 -3.42 9.92 -1.33
N VAL A 39 -2.64 8.91 -0.97
CA VAL A 39 -1.36 9.08 -0.27
C VAL A 39 -0.25 9.58 -1.19
N THR A 40 -0.33 9.29 -2.50
CA THR A 40 0.72 9.65 -3.45
C THR A 40 0.86 11.17 -3.62
N PRO A 41 2.05 11.74 -3.42
CA PRO A 41 2.30 13.15 -3.70
C PRO A 41 2.01 13.47 -5.16
N ARG A 42 1.27 14.57 -5.42
CA ARG A 42 0.86 14.99 -6.77
C ARG A 42 -0.01 13.94 -7.48
N PHE A 43 -0.91 13.30 -6.74
CA PHE A 43 -1.90 12.39 -7.29
C PHE A 43 -2.69 13.05 -8.42
N GLN A 44 -2.82 12.35 -9.56
CA GLN A 44 -3.60 12.83 -10.70
C GLN A 44 -5.03 12.30 -10.60
N ALA A 45 -5.99 13.19 -10.35
CA ALA A 45 -7.40 12.86 -10.15
C ALA A 45 -8.00 11.93 -11.24
N PRO A 46 -7.66 12.04 -12.54
CA PRO A 46 -8.18 11.12 -13.55
C PRO A 46 -7.89 9.63 -13.28
N LEU A 47 -6.81 9.31 -12.55
CA LEU A 47 -6.47 7.93 -12.18
C LEU A 47 -7.49 7.30 -11.21
N ALA A 48 -8.29 8.10 -10.50
CA ALA A 48 -9.31 7.60 -9.58
C ALA A 48 -10.71 7.51 -10.22
N ASN A 49 -10.85 7.78 -11.53
CA ASN A 49 -12.17 7.96 -12.12
C ASN A 49 -13.04 6.68 -12.05
N ILE A 50 -12.46 5.52 -12.38
CA ILE A 50 -13.19 4.24 -12.35
C ILE A 50 -13.62 3.91 -10.91
N PHE A 51 -12.71 4.05 -9.95
CA PHE A 51 -12.99 3.91 -8.53
C PHE A 51 -14.13 4.84 -8.06
N LEU A 52 -14.02 6.15 -8.32
CA LEU A 52 -15.00 7.14 -7.86
C LEU A 52 -16.37 6.92 -8.50
N LEU A 53 -16.44 6.66 -9.80
CA LEU A 53 -17.70 6.36 -10.49
C LEU A 53 -18.36 5.10 -9.95
N THR A 54 -17.58 4.05 -9.68
CA THR A 54 -18.10 2.81 -9.09
C THR A 54 -18.66 3.05 -7.70
N LEU A 55 -17.92 3.79 -6.86
CA LEU A 55 -18.33 4.13 -5.50
C LEU A 55 -19.60 4.99 -5.50
N PHE A 56 -19.66 6.03 -6.33
CA PHE A 56 -20.84 6.89 -6.47
C PHE A 56 -22.06 6.13 -6.98
N ARG A 57 -21.89 5.28 -7.99
CA ARG A 57 -22.98 4.43 -8.48
C ARG A 57 -23.52 3.52 -7.38
N SER A 58 -22.65 2.88 -6.61
CA SER A 58 -23.11 2.03 -5.50
C SER A 58 -23.80 2.80 -4.39
N LYS A 59 -23.29 3.97 -3.99
CA LYS A 59 -23.91 4.72 -2.88
C LYS A 59 -25.16 5.50 -3.30
N ILE A 60 -25.11 6.22 -4.41
CA ILE A 60 -26.18 7.14 -4.82
C ILE A 60 -27.30 6.37 -5.53
N ILE A 61 -26.96 5.52 -6.50
CA ILE A 61 -27.97 4.85 -7.33
C ILE A 61 -28.48 3.59 -6.64
N GLN A 62 -27.59 2.80 -6.05
CA GLN A 62 -27.95 1.50 -5.47
C GLN A 62 -28.23 1.56 -3.96
N SER A 63 -28.05 2.73 -3.33
CA SER A 63 -28.22 2.91 -1.88
C SER A 63 -27.41 1.93 -1.01
N ILE A 64 -26.30 1.40 -1.54
CA ILE A 64 -25.43 0.46 -0.81
C ILE A 64 -24.57 1.25 0.17
N ASP A 65 -24.39 0.73 1.38
CA ASP A 65 -23.54 1.37 2.38
C ASP A 65 -22.07 1.49 1.95
N PHE A 66 -21.42 2.52 2.49
CA PHE A 66 -20.05 2.88 2.12
C PHE A 66 -19.07 1.75 2.47
N SER A 67 -19.22 1.14 3.64
CA SER A 67 -18.41 0.00 4.11
C SER A 67 -18.45 -1.20 3.14
N SER A 68 -19.59 -1.43 2.49
CA SER A 68 -19.79 -2.52 1.54
C SER A 68 -19.38 -2.16 0.10
N SER A 69 -19.59 -0.91 -0.30
CA SER A 69 -19.31 -0.45 -1.67
C SER A 69 -17.83 -0.12 -1.90
N PHE A 70 -17.12 0.35 -0.87
CA PHE A 70 -15.72 0.78 -0.99
C PHE A 70 -14.76 -0.37 -1.36
N PRO A 71 -14.74 -1.53 -0.66
CA PRO A 71 -14.04 -2.73 -1.12
C PRO A 71 -14.29 -3.08 -2.59
N ARG A 72 -15.55 -3.07 -3.01
CA ARG A 72 -15.94 -3.44 -4.37
C ARG A 72 -15.44 -2.42 -5.39
N ALA A 73 -15.46 -1.13 -5.06
CA ALA A 73 -14.93 -0.09 -5.93
C ALA A 73 -13.41 -0.24 -6.13
N LEU A 74 -12.67 -0.55 -5.07
CA LEU A 74 -11.22 -0.82 -5.16
C LEU A 74 -10.91 -2.05 -6.02
N GLU A 75 -11.70 -3.11 -5.89
CA GLU A 75 -11.51 -4.32 -6.71
C GLU A 75 -11.75 -4.08 -8.20
N ARG A 76 -12.57 -3.09 -8.55
CA ARG A 76 -12.87 -2.72 -9.95
C ARG A 76 -11.78 -1.85 -10.56
N ASP A 77 -10.97 -1.20 -9.75
CA ASP A 77 -9.90 -0.29 -10.19
C ASP A 77 -8.53 -0.79 -9.69
N SER A 78 -8.02 -1.84 -10.34
CA SER A 78 -6.71 -2.41 -10.00
C SER A 78 -5.55 -1.49 -10.35
N GLU A 79 -5.74 -0.57 -11.30
CA GLU A 79 -4.71 0.36 -11.76
C GLU A 79 -4.46 1.47 -10.73
N LEU A 80 -5.52 1.99 -10.11
CA LEU A 80 -5.41 2.98 -9.04
C LEU A 80 -4.43 2.54 -7.95
N GLY A 81 -4.44 1.26 -7.59
CA GLY A 81 -3.55 0.71 -6.56
C GLY A 81 -2.07 0.67 -6.93
N ALA A 82 -1.74 0.60 -8.22
CA ALA A 82 -0.36 0.74 -8.68
C ALA A 82 0.16 2.18 -8.54
N HIS A 83 -0.73 3.16 -8.37
CA HIS A 83 -0.39 4.58 -8.31
C HIS A 83 -0.46 5.17 -6.91
N THR A 84 -1.34 4.68 -6.03
CA THR A 84 -1.51 5.26 -4.70
C THR A 84 -2.09 4.27 -3.69
N ASP A 85 -1.68 4.46 -2.44
CA ASP A 85 -2.48 3.97 -1.30
C ASP A 85 -3.64 4.93 -1.04
N ILE A 86 -4.68 4.44 -0.37
CA ILE A 86 -5.87 5.23 -0.06
C ILE A 86 -6.09 5.23 1.45
N MET A 87 -6.38 6.39 2.01
CA MET A 87 -6.85 6.55 3.38
C MET A 87 -8.34 6.85 3.35
N HIS A 88 -9.12 6.09 4.11
CA HIS A 88 -10.54 6.36 4.34
C HIS A 88 -10.74 6.74 5.80
N PHE A 89 -11.22 7.97 6.00
CA PHE A 89 -11.66 8.45 7.29
C PHE A 89 -13.17 8.30 7.40
N SER A 90 -13.62 7.60 8.45
CA SER A 90 -15.03 7.47 8.79
C SER A 90 -15.32 8.24 10.06
N PHE A 91 -16.38 9.04 10.05
CA PHE A 91 -16.80 9.86 11.18
C PHE A 91 -18.17 9.40 11.66
N ASP A 92 -18.24 8.93 12.90
CA ASP A 92 -19.50 8.72 13.59
C ASP A 92 -19.86 9.99 14.38
N ARG A 93 -21.04 10.53 14.06
CA ARG A 93 -21.61 11.73 14.69
C ARG A 93 -22.99 11.47 15.28
N SER A 94 -23.35 10.19 15.47
CA SER A 94 -24.67 9.78 15.94
C SER A 94 -24.95 10.15 17.40
N SER A 95 -23.91 10.36 18.22
CA SER A 95 -24.03 10.62 19.66
C SER A 95 -23.21 11.83 20.12
N PRO A 96 -23.71 13.07 19.95
CA PRO A 96 -23.09 14.25 20.53
C PRO A 96 -22.93 14.09 22.07
N PRO A 97 -21.83 14.55 22.69
CA PRO A 97 -20.70 15.30 22.14
C PRO A 97 -19.57 14.42 21.56
N ILE A 98 -19.74 13.10 21.56
CA ILE A 98 -18.70 12.15 21.16
C ILE A 98 -18.73 12.02 19.64
N THR A 99 -17.63 12.41 19.01
CA THR A 99 -17.38 12.07 17.61
C THR A 99 -16.23 11.09 17.57
N SER A 100 -16.49 9.88 17.07
CA SER A 100 -15.40 8.95 16.79
C SER A 100 -14.98 9.07 15.34
N MET A 101 -13.68 9.02 15.12
CA MET A 101 -13.07 9.01 13.81
C MET A 101 -12.17 7.78 13.70
N THR A 102 -12.43 6.94 12.71
CA THR A 102 -11.51 5.88 12.31
C THR A 102 -10.80 6.26 11.02
N CYS A 103 -9.56 5.79 10.85
CA CYS A 103 -8.85 5.85 9.60
C CYS A 103 -8.35 4.46 9.24
N ASP A 104 -8.85 3.92 8.14
CA ASP A 104 -8.36 2.68 7.56
C ASP A 104 -7.48 3.02 6.34
N LYS A 105 -6.30 2.42 6.26
CA LYS A 105 -5.41 2.55 5.10
C LYS A 105 -5.56 1.32 4.22
N TYR A 106 -5.84 1.56 2.96
CA TYR A 106 -6.00 0.58 1.90
C TYR A 106 -4.74 0.59 1.07
N VAL A 107 -4.08 -0.56 1.03
CA VAL A 107 -2.80 -0.76 0.35
C VAL A 107 -2.98 -1.80 -0.73
N TRP A 108 -2.59 -1.43 -1.94
CA TRP A 108 -2.55 -2.36 -3.04
C TRP A 108 -1.29 -3.21 -2.94
N TRP A 109 -1.45 -4.50 -3.19
CA TRP A 109 -0.34 -5.44 -3.23
C TRP A 109 -0.24 -6.09 -4.59
N ASN A 110 0.97 -6.45 -4.96
CA ASN A 110 1.26 -7.26 -6.13
C ASN A 110 2.42 -8.20 -5.84
N ALA A 111 2.25 -9.48 -6.16
CA ALA A 111 3.22 -10.52 -5.85
C ALA A 111 4.60 -10.27 -6.49
N ASN A 112 4.67 -9.50 -7.58
CA ASN A 112 5.88 -9.28 -8.36
C ASN A 112 6.43 -7.85 -8.22
N THR A 113 5.56 -6.84 -8.10
CA THR A 113 5.97 -5.42 -8.10
C THR A 113 5.80 -4.72 -6.77
N ARG A 114 4.93 -5.22 -5.89
CA ARG A 114 4.63 -4.57 -4.61
C ARG A 114 4.28 -5.60 -3.52
N PRO A 115 5.22 -6.47 -3.13
CA PRO A 115 4.91 -7.62 -2.27
C PRO A 115 4.39 -7.12 -0.92
N TYR A 116 3.17 -7.52 -0.56
CA TYR A 116 2.51 -7.05 0.66
C TYR A 116 2.49 -5.52 0.82
N GLY A 117 2.39 -4.78 -0.29
CA GLY A 117 2.31 -3.32 -0.26
C GLY A 117 3.65 -2.58 -0.17
N HIS A 118 4.77 -3.32 -0.17
CA HIS A 118 6.11 -2.75 -0.14
C HIS A 118 6.61 -2.45 -1.55
N ASP A 119 7.05 -1.22 -1.79
CA ASP A 119 7.65 -0.84 -3.07
C ASP A 119 9.02 -1.49 -3.23
N ILE A 120 9.24 -2.13 -4.38
CA ILE A 120 10.54 -2.65 -4.77
C ILE A 120 11.24 -1.64 -5.70
N PRO A 121 12.57 -1.48 -5.61
CA PRO A 121 13.27 -0.52 -6.46
C PRO A 121 13.08 -0.83 -7.94
N PHE A 122 12.85 0.16 -8.79
CA PHE A 122 12.69 -0.09 -10.22
C PHE A 122 13.95 -0.69 -10.88
N LEU A 123 15.13 -0.32 -10.38
CA LEU A 123 16.44 -0.80 -10.83
C LEU A 123 17.06 -1.74 -9.79
N CYS A 124 17.77 -2.77 -10.23
CA CYS A 124 18.59 -3.56 -9.33
C CYS A 124 19.75 -2.70 -8.79
N PRO A 125 19.94 -2.59 -7.46
CA PRO A 125 21.03 -1.81 -6.88
C PRO A 125 22.41 -2.43 -7.15
N ALA A 126 22.48 -3.71 -7.55
CA ALA A 126 23.74 -4.36 -7.89
C ALA A 126 24.09 -4.22 -9.38
N CYS A 127 23.18 -4.52 -10.30
CA CYS A 127 23.48 -4.58 -11.73
C CYS A 127 22.77 -3.53 -12.60
N ALA A 128 22.01 -2.60 -12.01
CA ALA A 128 21.24 -1.56 -12.69
C ALA A 128 20.21 -2.06 -13.73
N SER A 129 19.98 -3.37 -13.80
CA SER A 129 18.96 -3.95 -14.68
C SER A 129 17.58 -3.38 -14.33
N VAL A 130 16.77 -3.12 -15.36
CA VAL A 130 15.42 -2.56 -15.23
C VAL A 130 14.41 -3.66 -14.88
N ARG A 131 13.55 -3.43 -13.88
CA ARG A 131 12.54 -4.36 -13.35
C ARG A 131 13.02 -5.81 -13.21
N PRO A 132 14.19 -6.05 -12.60
CA PRO A 132 14.86 -7.31 -12.76
C PRO A 132 14.51 -8.26 -11.62
N TRP A 133 13.28 -8.24 -11.11
CA TRP A 133 12.95 -8.98 -9.89
C TRP A 133 12.25 -10.28 -10.24
N GLY A 134 12.68 -11.37 -9.60
CA GLY A 134 12.13 -12.70 -9.80
C GLY A 134 10.78 -12.91 -9.10
N ARG A 135 10.42 -14.17 -8.86
CA ARG A 135 9.23 -14.50 -8.05
C ARG A 135 9.51 -14.24 -6.57
N THR A 136 8.54 -13.65 -5.89
CA THR A 136 8.59 -13.49 -4.43
C THR A 136 8.52 -14.86 -3.75
N VAL A 137 9.49 -15.14 -2.88
CA VAL A 137 9.52 -16.30 -2.00
C VAL A 137 8.94 -15.88 -0.65
N LYS A 138 7.85 -16.53 -0.25
CA LYS A 138 7.22 -16.31 1.05
C LYS A 138 7.94 -17.15 2.12
N LYS A 139 8.23 -16.53 3.25
CA LYS A 139 8.69 -17.18 4.49
C LYS A 139 7.71 -16.81 5.60
N GLU A 140 7.69 -17.55 6.70
CA GLU A 140 6.81 -17.23 7.83
C GLU A 140 6.96 -15.75 8.23
N GLY A 141 5.88 -14.97 8.12
CA GLY A 141 5.86 -13.53 8.42
C GLY A 141 6.70 -12.63 7.51
N SER A 142 7.40 -13.15 6.50
CA SER A 142 8.36 -12.38 5.71
C SER A 142 8.35 -12.76 4.23
N TRP A 143 8.97 -11.93 3.41
CA TRP A 143 9.09 -12.18 1.98
C TRP A 143 10.47 -11.76 1.47
N ILE A 144 10.94 -12.46 0.45
CA ILE A 144 12.23 -12.23 -0.18
C ILE A 144 12.05 -12.29 -1.69
N ILE A 145 12.69 -11.37 -2.40
CA ILE A 145 12.77 -11.36 -3.86
C ILE A 145 14.23 -11.14 -4.28
N GLN A 146 14.68 -11.88 -5.28
CA GLN A 146 16.05 -11.80 -5.81
C GLN A 146 16.04 -11.26 -7.23
N CYS A 147 17.14 -10.63 -7.63
CA CYS A 147 17.32 -10.18 -9.00
C CYS A 147 17.29 -11.38 -9.98
N SER A 148 16.47 -11.34 -11.01
CA SER A 148 16.34 -12.37 -12.06
C SER A 148 17.43 -12.29 -13.13
N ASN A 149 18.16 -11.18 -13.23
CA ASN A 149 19.26 -11.04 -14.19
C ASN A 149 20.36 -12.08 -13.88
N PRO A 150 20.69 -12.99 -14.82
CA PRO A 150 21.67 -14.05 -14.60
C PRO A 150 23.06 -13.50 -14.26
N ASP A 151 23.41 -12.36 -14.84
CA ASP A 151 24.71 -11.69 -14.69
C ASP A 151 24.79 -10.79 -13.44
N CYS A 152 23.72 -10.72 -12.65
CA CYS A 152 23.72 -9.93 -11.44
C CYS A 152 24.79 -10.44 -10.44
N GLY A 153 25.77 -9.58 -10.16
CA GLY A 153 26.87 -9.86 -9.24
C GLY A 153 27.99 -10.70 -9.84
N LEU A 154 28.00 -10.91 -11.15
CA LEU A 154 29.10 -11.53 -11.88
C LEU A 154 30.08 -10.48 -12.44
N ASN A 155 31.33 -10.88 -12.58
CA ASN A 155 32.35 -10.20 -13.38
C ASN A 155 32.19 -10.53 -14.87
N ALA A 156 32.99 -9.88 -15.73
CA ALA A 156 33.02 -10.15 -17.17
C ALA A 156 33.40 -11.61 -17.50
N ASP A 157 34.25 -12.23 -16.70
CA ASP A 157 34.67 -13.63 -16.79
C ASP A 157 33.66 -14.63 -16.19
N LYS A 158 32.45 -14.17 -15.84
CA LYS A 158 31.40 -14.93 -15.15
C LYS A 158 31.77 -15.42 -13.74
N SER A 159 32.91 -15.02 -13.18
CA SER A 159 33.21 -15.28 -11.77
C SER A 159 32.28 -14.46 -10.86
N ARG A 160 31.95 -15.01 -9.68
CA ARG A 160 31.07 -14.34 -8.72
C ARG A 160 31.86 -13.26 -7.96
N PHE A 161 31.57 -12.00 -8.23
CA PHE A 161 32.15 -10.86 -7.51
C PHE A 161 31.37 -10.51 -6.24
N ARG A 162 30.05 -10.54 -6.33
CA ARG A 162 29.15 -10.24 -5.21
C ARG A 162 27.87 -11.06 -5.28
N PRO A 163 27.17 -11.25 -4.14
CA PRO A 163 25.87 -11.90 -4.17
C PRO A 163 24.89 -11.12 -5.03
N ARG A 164 23.93 -11.86 -5.58
CA ARG A 164 22.80 -11.30 -6.31
C ARG A 164 21.97 -10.39 -5.39
N ALA A 165 21.54 -9.25 -5.92
CA ALA A 165 20.74 -8.31 -5.13
C ALA A 165 19.47 -9.00 -4.62
N THR A 166 19.19 -8.78 -3.34
CA THR A 166 18.05 -9.35 -2.64
C THR A 166 17.33 -8.22 -1.92
N VAL A 167 16.01 -8.16 -2.09
CA VAL A 167 15.11 -7.27 -1.35
C VAL A 167 14.24 -8.15 -0.48
N SER A 168 14.02 -7.72 0.75
CA SER A 168 13.18 -8.44 1.70
C SER A 168 12.37 -7.47 2.54
N GLY A 169 11.24 -7.95 3.03
CA GLY A 169 10.40 -7.22 3.96
C GLY A 169 9.58 -8.16 4.82
N GLU A 170 8.86 -7.57 5.76
CA GLU A 170 7.95 -8.28 6.65
C GLU A 170 6.52 -8.10 6.16
N LYS A 171 5.70 -9.13 6.37
CA LYS A 171 4.26 -9.03 6.22
C LYS A 171 3.72 -8.30 7.44
N SER A 172 2.96 -7.23 7.25
CA SER A 172 2.26 -6.55 8.35
C SER A 172 1.33 -7.54 9.08
N GLY A 173 1.43 -7.58 10.41
CA GLY A 173 0.75 -8.58 11.26
C GLY A 173 -0.78 -8.49 11.23
N ASP A 174 -1.32 -7.28 11.11
CA ASP A 174 -2.77 -7.01 11.23
C ASP A 174 -3.36 -6.47 9.93
N VAL A 175 -3.40 -7.29 8.89
CA VAL A 175 -4.00 -6.92 7.60
C VAL A 175 -5.24 -7.73 7.28
N THR A 176 -6.29 -7.02 6.87
CA THR A 176 -7.51 -7.62 6.34
C THR A 176 -7.44 -7.60 4.82
N PHE A 177 -7.30 -8.76 4.19
CA PHE A 177 -7.35 -8.86 2.74
C PHE A 177 -8.77 -8.61 2.26
N ILE A 178 -8.92 -7.60 1.41
CA ILE A 178 -10.21 -7.24 0.82
C ILE A 178 -10.52 -8.18 -0.33
N THR A 179 -9.49 -8.45 -1.13
CA THR A 179 -9.57 -9.32 -2.28
C THR A 179 -9.05 -10.72 -1.93
N PRO A 180 -9.75 -11.80 -2.32
CA PRO A 180 -9.26 -13.17 -2.12
C PRO A 180 -7.87 -13.38 -2.72
N THR A 181 -6.94 -13.90 -1.92
CA THR A 181 -5.53 -14.06 -2.29
C THR A 181 -5.21 -15.36 -3.03
N ASN A 182 -6.11 -16.34 -3.01
CA ASN A 182 -5.84 -17.71 -3.42
C ASN A 182 -5.61 -17.92 -4.92
N LYS A 183 -5.91 -16.93 -5.78
CA LYS A 183 -5.72 -17.03 -7.25
C LYS A 183 -5.30 -15.74 -7.94
N ARG A 184 -5.00 -14.67 -7.19
CA ARG A 184 -4.67 -13.36 -7.77
C ARG A 184 -3.21 -13.03 -7.53
N THR A 185 -2.62 -12.33 -8.50
CA THR A 185 -1.27 -11.78 -8.40
C THR A 185 -1.27 -10.37 -7.81
N SER A 186 -2.44 -9.75 -7.64
CA SER A 186 -2.62 -8.44 -7.01
C SER A 186 -3.99 -8.31 -6.36
N GLY A 187 -4.13 -7.29 -5.53
CA GLY A 187 -5.39 -6.93 -4.88
C GLY A 187 -5.18 -5.86 -3.83
N TRP A 188 -6.16 -5.74 -2.94
CA TRP A 188 -6.10 -4.78 -1.84
C TRP A 188 -6.15 -5.49 -0.48
N PHE A 189 -5.45 -4.91 0.48
CA PHE A 189 -5.67 -5.18 1.90
C PHE A 189 -5.83 -3.85 2.64
N SER A 190 -6.43 -3.90 3.82
CA SER A 190 -6.53 -2.75 4.70
C SER A 190 -6.01 -3.05 6.09
N PHE A 191 -5.64 -2.00 6.81
CA PHE A 191 -5.36 -2.02 8.24
C PHE A 191 -5.74 -0.69 8.86
N ARG A 192 -6.08 -0.72 10.16
CA ARG A 192 -6.46 0.48 10.90
C ARG A 192 -5.22 1.28 11.27
N VAL A 193 -5.19 2.55 10.87
CA VAL A 193 -4.12 3.49 11.22
C VAL A 193 -4.49 4.32 12.44
N VAL A 194 -5.77 4.70 12.55
CA VAL A 194 -6.27 5.55 13.62
C VAL A 194 -7.62 5.06 14.09
N ASP A 195 -7.81 5.01 15.41
CA ASP A 195 -9.10 4.83 16.07
C ASP A 195 -9.18 5.86 17.19
N LEU A 196 -9.83 6.99 16.92
CA LEU A 196 -9.97 8.08 17.89
C LEU A 196 -11.42 8.17 18.34
N LYS A 197 -11.61 8.11 19.65
CA LYS A 197 -12.84 8.56 20.31
C LYS A 197 -12.54 9.92 20.89
N ALA A 198 -13.05 10.97 20.27
CA ALA A 198 -12.89 12.33 20.77
C ALA A 198 -14.21 12.80 21.38
N THR A 199 -14.15 13.29 22.61
CA THR A 199 -15.20 14.14 23.17
C THR A 199 -14.96 15.54 22.60
N LEU A 200 -15.81 16.02 21.71
CA LEU A 200 -15.76 17.42 21.30
C LEU A 200 -16.29 18.25 22.49
N VAL A 201 -15.40 19.02 23.12
CA VAL A 201 -15.75 20.04 24.12
C VAL A 201 -16.39 21.22 23.42
#